data_AF-A5G1Z9-F1
#
_entry.id   AF-A5G1Z9-F1
#
_cell.length_a   1.000
_cell.length_b   1.000
_cell.length_c   1.000
_cell.angle_alpha   90.00
_cell.angle_beta   90.00
_cell.angle_gamma   90.00
#
_symmetry.space_group_name_H-M   'P 1'
#
loop_
_entity.id
_entity.type
_entity.pdbx_description
1 polymer ?
#
loop_
_entity_poly.entity_id
_entity_poly.type
_entity_poly.pdbx_seq_one_letter_code
_entity_poly.pdbx_strand_id
1 'polypeptide(L)'
;MSAVIRAGLRGGTVHLALTESGTLAGYTRWRPDAPDGVGDLRSGRITARAPALGGAFVDLGDGSGFLPDSAGGKSLAEGDAVAVRITRAPQGGKGPRLALAEGVAPGAKPGLLARGPGPIAEFRALHPAAPILADDWELVALLRAAHEGVAHDPASLAPVAEEIAALAEPVFPLPQGARGTVCPTPALTAIDIDAGAATAERGDKHGAQLRLNRAIIPELARQIRLRNLAGAILVDFAGMKPAARPKLAPDLAAALARDPLRPRLLGFSALGFAEISRPRIRPPLHELPP
;
A
#
# COMPACT_ATOMS: atom_id res chain seq x y z
N MET A 1 22.75 0.87 -3.37
CA MET A 1 21.94 1.67 -4.31
C MET A 1 21.58 2.97 -3.60
N SER A 2 21.71 4.13 -4.24
CA SER A 2 21.35 5.41 -3.63
C SER A 2 19.83 5.55 -3.62
N ALA A 3 19.23 5.36 -2.44
CA ALA A 3 17.82 5.64 -2.23
C ALA A 3 17.63 7.11 -1.82
N VAL A 4 16.57 7.76 -2.28
CA VAL A 4 16.21 9.14 -1.91
C VAL A 4 14.71 9.21 -1.63
N ILE A 5 14.34 9.82 -0.52
CA ILE A 5 12.95 10.15 -0.20
C ILE A 5 12.69 11.57 -0.73
N ARG A 6 11.72 11.68 -1.62
CA ARG A 6 11.35 12.92 -2.30
C ARG A 6 9.96 13.31 -1.83
N ALA A 7 9.79 14.57 -1.46
CA ALA A 7 8.55 15.10 -0.95
C ALA A 7 8.18 16.37 -1.72
N GLY A 8 6.90 16.54 -2.02
CA GLY A 8 6.42 17.80 -2.53
C GLY A 8 4.98 18.11 -2.14
N LEU A 9 4.70 19.40 -1.90
CA LEU A 9 3.40 19.87 -1.41
C LEU A 9 2.51 20.33 -2.56
N ARG A 10 1.33 19.75 -2.72
CA ARG A 10 0.33 20.14 -3.74
C ARG A 10 -1.04 20.23 -3.09
N GLY A 11 -1.62 21.43 -3.04
CA GLY A 11 -2.98 21.63 -2.49
C GLY A 11 -3.18 21.11 -1.06
N GLY A 12 -2.16 21.17 -0.21
CA GLY A 12 -2.18 20.64 1.16
C GLY A 12 -1.90 19.14 1.30
N THR A 13 -1.74 18.43 0.17
CA THR A 13 -1.33 17.02 0.14
C THR A 13 0.18 16.94 -0.13
N VAL A 14 0.90 16.20 0.71
CA VAL A 14 2.30 15.86 0.50
C VAL A 14 2.38 14.60 -0.35
N HIS A 15 2.99 14.72 -1.52
CA HIS A 15 3.36 13.61 -2.38
C HIS A 15 4.72 13.09 -1.93
N LEU A 16 4.76 11.86 -1.41
CA LEU A 16 5.99 11.21 -0.95
C LEU A 16 6.37 10.10 -1.91
N ALA A 17 7.57 10.20 -2.48
CA ALA A 17 8.15 9.24 -3.39
C ALA A 17 9.46 8.70 -2.81
N LEU A 18 9.60 7.38 -2.76
CA LEU A 18 10.88 6.72 -2.54
C LEU A 18 11.46 6.37 -3.91
N THR A 19 12.69 6.81 -4.17
CA THR A 19 13.40 6.48 -5.41
C THR A 19 14.62 5.64 -5.12
N GLU A 20 14.88 4.65 -5.96
CA GLU A 20 16.07 3.80 -5.92
C GLU A 20 16.75 3.87 -7.29
N SER A 21 18.02 4.29 -7.33
CA SER A 21 18.78 4.42 -8.59
C SER A 21 18.06 5.27 -9.65
N GLY A 22 17.30 6.28 -9.22
CA GLY A 22 16.55 7.20 -10.09
C GLY A 22 15.15 6.74 -10.50
N THR A 23 14.71 5.54 -10.14
CA THR A 23 13.38 5.02 -10.47
C THR A 23 12.45 5.04 -9.25
N LEU A 24 11.15 5.27 -9.47
CA LEU A 24 10.14 5.23 -8.41
C LEU A 24 10.00 3.81 -7.81
N ALA A 25 10.30 3.66 -6.53
CA ALA A 25 10.25 2.39 -5.80
C ALA A 25 9.07 2.31 -4.80
N GLY A 26 8.64 3.46 -4.29
CA GLY A 26 7.49 3.63 -3.40
C GLY A 26 6.83 4.99 -3.62
N TYR A 27 5.52 5.08 -3.42
CA TYR A 27 4.77 6.32 -3.55
C TYR A 27 3.55 6.32 -2.63
N THR A 28 3.27 7.46 -2.01
CA THR A 28 2.04 7.67 -1.25
C THR A 28 1.67 9.15 -1.18
N ARG A 29 0.40 9.43 -0.93
CA ARG A 29 -0.12 10.76 -0.62
C ARG A 29 -0.35 10.85 0.88
N TRP A 30 0.17 11.90 1.50
CA TRP A 30 0.12 12.09 2.93
C TRP A 30 -0.41 13.49 3.25
N ARG A 31 -1.27 13.57 4.26
CA ARG A 31 -1.82 14.81 4.77
C ARG A 31 -1.34 14.99 6.22
N PRO A 32 -0.41 15.91 6.49
CA PRO A 32 0.11 16.12 7.84
C PRO A 32 -0.95 16.63 8.83
N ASP A 33 -1.91 17.42 8.33
CA ASP A 33 -3.05 17.96 9.06
C ASP A 33 -4.10 16.89 9.42
N ALA A 34 -4.22 15.86 8.57
CA ALA A 34 -5.18 14.77 8.71
C ALA A 34 -4.49 13.41 8.44
N PRO A 35 -3.61 12.93 9.34
CA PRO A 35 -2.91 11.66 9.15
C PRO A 35 -3.88 10.48 9.16
N ASP A 36 -3.55 9.43 8.41
CA ASP A 36 -4.36 8.20 8.32
C ASP A 36 -4.47 7.40 9.64
N GLY A 37 -3.66 7.79 10.64
CA GLY A 37 -3.62 7.21 11.96
C GLY A 37 -2.98 5.82 12.04
N VAL A 38 -2.52 5.23 10.93
CA VAL A 38 -1.95 3.88 10.96
C VAL A 38 -0.71 3.85 11.85
N GLY A 39 -0.72 2.93 12.79
CA GLY A 39 0.31 2.79 13.82
C GLY A 39 0.10 3.66 15.06
N ASP A 40 -0.83 4.63 15.04
CA ASP A 40 -1.16 5.45 16.22
C ASP A 40 -1.58 4.54 17.38
N LEU A 41 -1.09 4.86 18.57
CA LEU A 41 -1.57 4.34 19.83
C LEU A 41 -2.68 5.25 20.34
N ARG A 42 -3.83 4.67 20.64
CA ARG A 42 -5.03 5.36 21.09
C ARG A 42 -5.48 4.77 22.43
N SER A 43 -5.87 5.64 23.34
CA SER A 43 -6.72 5.27 24.46
C SER A 43 -8.15 5.20 23.94
N GLY A 44 -8.91 4.19 24.35
CA GLY A 44 -10.30 4.06 23.97
C GLY A 44 -11.14 3.38 25.04
N ARG A 45 -12.44 3.36 24.79
CA ARG A 45 -13.42 2.66 25.64
C ARG A 45 -14.25 1.72 24.81
N ILE A 46 -14.42 0.48 25.25
CA ILE A 46 -15.33 -0.45 24.58
C ILE A 46 -16.76 0.09 24.71
N THR A 47 -17.39 0.37 23.57
CA THR A 47 -18.77 0.91 23.53
C THR A 47 -19.81 -0.16 23.33
N ALA A 48 -19.48 -1.22 22.58
CA ALA A 48 -20.39 -2.33 22.34
C ALA A 48 -19.62 -3.57 21.92
N ARG A 49 -20.07 -4.73 22.40
CA ARG A 49 -19.67 -6.03 21.86
C ARG A 49 -20.41 -6.31 20.56
N ALA A 50 -19.71 -6.86 19.58
CA ALA A 50 -20.29 -7.31 18.32
C ALA A 50 -19.87 -8.76 18.00
N PRO A 51 -20.40 -9.77 18.72
CA PRO A 51 -20.03 -11.17 18.52
C PRO A 51 -20.28 -11.67 17.09
N ALA A 52 -21.35 -11.21 16.45
CA ALA A 52 -21.66 -11.53 15.06
C ALA A 52 -20.59 -11.06 14.07
N LEU A 53 -19.83 -10.03 14.42
CA LEU A 53 -18.70 -9.51 13.63
C LEU A 53 -17.34 -10.04 14.14
N GLY A 54 -17.33 -10.81 15.23
CA GLY A 54 -16.12 -11.32 15.89
C GLY A 54 -15.25 -10.21 16.48
N GLY A 55 -15.84 -9.27 17.22
CA GLY A 55 -15.08 -8.19 17.87
C GLY A 55 -15.92 -7.25 18.73
N ALA A 56 -15.41 -6.03 18.91
CA ALA A 56 -16.05 -4.94 19.64
C ALA A 56 -15.80 -3.59 18.98
N PHE A 57 -16.70 -2.64 19.22
CA PHE A 57 -16.51 -1.25 18.87
C PHE A 57 -15.83 -0.50 20.02
N VAL A 58 -14.92 0.39 19.66
CA VAL A 58 -14.11 1.17 20.60
C VAL A 58 -14.27 2.64 20.27
N ASP A 59 -14.75 3.42 21.23
CA ASP A 59 -14.70 4.89 21.15
C ASP A 59 -13.26 5.34 21.32
N LEU A 60 -12.79 6.14 20.37
CA LEU A 60 -11.46 6.72 20.35
C LEU A 60 -11.47 8.20 20.74
N GLY A 61 -12.64 8.81 20.94
CA GLY A 61 -12.82 10.22 21.32
C GLY A 61 -13.05 11.17 20.14
N ASP A 62 -12.51 10.85 18.96
CA ASP A 62 -12.74 11.56 17.68
C ASP A 62 -13.45 10.66 16.65
N GLY A 63 -13.91 9.48 17.07
CA GLY A 63 -14.56 8.49 16.22
C GLY A 63 -14.60 7.11 16.86
N SER A 64 -15.12 6.13 16.11
CA SER A 64 -15.21 4.74 16.55
C SER A 64 -14.35 3.83 15.67
N GLY A 65 -13.64 2.90 16.28
CA GLY A 65 -12.88 1.85 15.60
C GLY A 65 -13.38 0.46 15.93
N PHE A 66 -12.99 -0.53 15.13
CA PHE A 66 -13.35 -1.93 15.34
C PHE A 66 -12.15 -2.74 15.83
N LEU A 67 -12.27 -3.34 17.03
CA LEU A 67 -11.29 -4.23 17.64
C LEU A 67 -11.73 -5.69 17.47
N PRO A 68 -11.08 -6.47 16.60
CA PRO A 68 -11.39 -7.88 16.40
C PRO A 68 -10.99 -8.74 17.60
N ASP A 69 -11.72 -9.82 17.82
CA ASP A 69 -11.40 -10.81 18.86
C ASP A 69 -10.05 -11.46 18.63
N SER A 70 -9.68 -11.70 17.37
CA SER A 70 -8.38 -12.24 16.98
C SER A 70 -7.21 -11.28 17.21
N ALA A 71 -7.47 -10.02 17.58
CA ALA A 71 -6.48 -9.00 17.86
C ALA A 71 -6.56 -8.49 19.31
N GLY A 72 -6.98 -9.35 20.24
CA GLY A 72 -7.06 -9.05 21.67
C GLY A 72 -8.44 -8.54 22.12
N GLY A 73 -9.43 -8.51 21.24
CA GLY A 73 -10.79 -8.08 21.58
C GLY A 73 -11.54 -9.04 22.51
N LYS A 74 -11.25 -10.35 22.48
CA LYS A 74 -12.17 -11.40 22.95
C LYS A 74 -12.59 -11.30 24.42
N SER A 75 -11.69 -10.89 25.31
CA SER A 75 -11.90 -10.90 26.77
C SER A 75 -12.42 -9.59 27.34
N LEU A 76 -12.64 -8.58 26.50
CA LEU A 76 -12.98 -7.22 26.92
C LEU A 76 -14.49 -7.03 26.98
N ALA A 77 -14.99 -6.39 28.03
CA ALA A 77 -16.38 -6.05 28.26
C ALA A 77 -16.69 -4.61 27.86
N GLU A 78 -17.98 -4.30 27.72
CA GLU A 78 -18.44 -2.92 27.53
C GLU A 78 -18.03 -2.04 28.72
N GLY A 79 -17.57 -0.83 28.43
CA GLY A 79 -17.07 0.09 29.44
C GLY A 79 -15.58 -0.05 29.74
N ASP A 80 -14.91 -1.14 29.35
CA ASP A 80 -13.47 -1.32 29.59
C ASP A 80 -12.65 -0.22 28.91
N ALA A 81 -11.68 0.34 29.65
CA ALA A 81 -10.68 1.24 29.12
C ALA A 81 -9.53 0.43 28.51
N VAL A 82 -9.13 0.76 27.28
CA VAL A 82 -8.17 -0.04 26.50
C VAL A 82 -7.19 0.84 25.75
N ALA A 83 -5.93 0.41 25.68
CA ALA A 83 -4.98 0.97 24.74
C ALA A 83 -5.00 0.12 23.47
N VAL A 84 -5.16 0.76 22.32
CA VAL A 84 -5.25 0.09 21.02
C VAL A 84 -4.32 0.74 20.02
N ARG A 85 -3.83 -0.05 19.07
CA ARG A 85 -3.10 0.42 17.89
C ARG A 85 -4.02 0.41 16.68
N ILE A 86 -4.00 1.47 15.89
CA ILE A 86 -4.63 1.47 14.57
C ILE A 86 -3.79 0.60 13.62
N THR A 87 -4.38 -0.47 13.13
CA THR A 87 -3.72 -1.43 12.20
C THR A 87 -4.18 -1.26 10.76
N ARG A 88 -5.36 -0.64 10.54
CA ARG A 88 -5.85 -0.26 9.22
C ARG A 88 -6.52 1.10 9.32
N ALA A 89 -6.21 1.96 8.36
CA ALA A 89 -6.81 3.27 8.22
C ALA A 89 -8.34 3.15 8.04
N PRO A 90 -9.10 4.18 8.44
CA PRO A 90 -10.51 4.31 8.07
C PRO A 90 -10.68 4.28 6.55
N GLN A 91 -11.73 3.64 6.06
CA GLN A 91 -11.97 3.51 4.61
C GLN A 91 -13.43 3.24 4.27
N GLY A 92 -13.94 3.89 3.22
CA GLY A 92 -15.29 3.67 2.72
C GLY A 92 -16.39 3.93 3.76
N GLY A 93 -16.22 4.97 4.58
CA GLY A 93 -17.13 5.32 5.68
C GLY A 93 -17.02 4.44 6.92
N LYS A 94 -16.17 3.40 6.91
CA LYS A 94 -15.90 2.55 8.08
C LYS A 94 -14.75 3.12 8.89
N GLY A 95 -14.87 3.03 10.21
CA GLY A 95 -13.81 3.37 11.15
C GLY A 95 -12.55 2.49 11.00
N PRO A 96 -11.46 2.85 11.69
CA PRO A 96 -10.21 2.11 11.60
C PRO A 96 -10.34 0.70 12.18
N ARG A 97 -9.46 -0.21 11.74
CA ARG A 97 -9.29 -1.52 12.40
C ARG A 97 -8.23 -1.41 13.48
N LEU A 98 -8.51 -1.98 14.63
CA LEU A 98 -7.68 -1.88 15.83
C LEU A 98 -7.04 -3.23 16.17
N ALA A 99 -5.98 -3.18 16.96
CA ALA A 99 -5.44 -4.30 17.72
C ALA A 99 -5.12 -3.82 19.14
N LEU A 100 -5.21 -4.70 20.13
CA LEU A 100 -4.83 -4.37 21.50
C LEU A 100 -3.33 -4.00 21.54
N ALA A 101 -3.00 -2.91 22.22
CA ALA A 101 -1.62 -2.49 22.43
C ALA A 101 -1.10 -3.10 23.73
N GLU A 102 -0.57 -4.33 23.65
CA GLU A 102 -0.03 -5.04 24.80
C GLU A 102 1.06 -4.23 25.51
N GLY A 103 1.00 -4.19 26.85
CA GLY A 103 1.95 -3.45 27.68
C GLY A 103 1.76 -1.93 27.70
N VAL A 104 0.76 -1.40 26.99
CA VAL A 104 0.42 0.04 27.01
C VAL A 104 -0.81 0.25 27.88
N ALA A 105 -0.70 1.13 28.88
CA ALA A 105 -1.83 1.49 29.72
C ALA A 105 -2.77 2.47 28.98
N PRO A 106 -4.10 2.31 29.10
CA PRO A 106 -5.05 3.31 28.59
C PRO A 106 -4.89 4.64 29.34
N GLY A 107 -5.17 5.74 28.65
CA GLY A 107 -5.26 7.07 29.26
C GLY A 107 -6.60 7.27 29.98
N ALA A 108 -6.72 8.36 30.72
CA ALA A 108 -7.92 8.68 31.51
C ALA A 108 -9.19 8.88 30.65
N LYS A 109 -9.04 9.34 29.40
CA LYS A 109 -10.11 9.55 28.42
C LYS A 109 -9.73 8.93 27.08
N PRO A 110 -10.71 8.59 26.22
CA PRO A 110 -10.45 8.24 24.83
C PRO A 110 -9.67 9.36 24.11
N GLY A 111 -8.66 8.99 23.33
CA GLY A 111 -7.82 9.97 22.63
C GLY A 111 -6.49 9.39 22.14
N LEU A 112 -5.66 10.25 21.57
CA LEU A 112 -4.33 9.89 21.10
C LEU A 112 -3.36 9.73 22.28
N LEU A 113 -2.65 8.59 22.33
CA LEU A 113 -1.55 8.36 23.27
C LEU A 113 -0.20 8.66 22.61
N ALA A 114 0.00 8.15 21.39
CA ALA A 114 1.22 8.40 20.62
C ALA A 114 0.94 8.27 19.12
N ARG A 115 1.56 9.13 18.31
CA ARG A 115 1.52 8.99 16.84
C ARG A 115 2.31 7.77 16.38
N GLY A 116 1.81 7.14 15.34
CA GLY A 116 2.51 6.11 14.59
C GLY A 116 3.70 6.68 13.83
N PRO A 117 4.52 5.82 13.22
CA PRO A 117 5.72 6.21 12.49
C PRO A 117 5.42 7.13 11.29
N GLY A 118 4.26 6.93 10.64
CA GLY A 118 3.90 7.65 9.42
C GLY A 118 4.72 7.22 8.19
N PRO A 119 4.37 7.73 7.01
CA PRO A 119 4.91 7.23 5.74
C PRO A 119 6.41 7.49 5.55
N ILE A 120 6.95 8.58 6.10
CA ILE A 120 8.37 8.91 5.99
C ILE A 120 9.22 7.94 6.81
N ALA A 121 8.83 7.68 8.06
CA ALA A 121 9.53 6.70 8.88
C ALA A 121 9.40 5.29 8.31
N GLU A 122 8.29 4.95 7.66
CA GLU A 122 8.14 3.68 6.92
C GLU A 122 9.15 3.57 5.76
N PHE A 123 9.36 4.62 4.97
CA PHE A 123 10.40 4.62 3.94
C PHE A 123 11.82 4.58 4.55
N ARG A 124 12.06 5.27 5.67
CA ARG A 124 13.35 5.19 6.38
C ARG A 124 13.59 3.82 7.01
N ALA A 125 12.57 3.08 7.42
CA ALA A 125 12.74 1.71 7.91
C ALA A 125 13.28 0.78 6.80
N LEU A 126 12.95 1.06 5.53
CA LEU A 126 13.51 0.36 4.38
C LEU A 126 14.89 0.91 3.98
N HIS A 127 15.08 2.24 4.06
CA HIS A 127 16.32 2.92 3.70
C HIS A 127 16.74 3.96 4.77
N PRO A 128 17.42 3.53 5.85
CA PRO A 128 17.71 4.41 6.99
C PRO A 128 18.57 5.64 6.65
N ALA A 129 19.45 5.48 5.67
CA ALA A 129 20.40 6.51 5.22
C ALA A 129 19.90 7.33 4.02
N ALA A 130 18.67 7.11 3.53
CA ALA A 130 18.15 7.89 2.41
C ALA A 130 17.96 9.37 2.83
N PRO A 131 18.55 10.34 2.11
CA PRO A 131 18.28 11.75 2.35
C PRO A 131 16.82 12.06 1.98
N ILE A 132 16.29 13.10 2.62
CA ILE A 132 14.94 13.61 2.36
C ILE A 132 15.07 14.93 1.60
N LEU A 133 14.53 14.99 0.40
CA LEU A 133 14.47 16.19 -0.43
C LEU A 133 13.04 16.71 -0.47
N ALA A 134 12.80 17.98 -0.14
CA ALA A 134 11.48 18.59 -0.19
C ALA A 134 11.48 19.86 -1.03
N ASP A 135 10.44 20.05 -1.86
CA ASP A 135 10.35 21.18 -2.79
C ASP A 135 9.88 22.51 -2.18
N ASP A 136 9.29 22.44 -0.99
CA ASP A 136 8.70 23.57 -0.28
C ASP A 136 9.36 23.81 1.09
N TRP A 137 9.53 25.07 1.48
CA TRP A 137 10.21 25.45 2.72
C TRP A 137 9.38 25.17 3.98
N GLU A 138 8.06 25.31 3.92
CA GLU A 138 7.16 24.96 5.03
C GLU A 138 7.22 23.45 5.26
N LEU A 139 7.20 22.67 4.17
CA LEU A 139 7.40 21.23 4.24
C LEU A 139 8.78 20.87 4.83
N VAL A 140 9.87 21.53 4.40
CA VAL A 140 11.21 21.32 4.99
C VAL A 140 11.20 21.55 6.50
N ALA A 141 10.58 22.66 6.96
CA ALA A 141 10.51 22.99 8.38
C ALA A 141 9.72 21.91 9.16
N LEU A 142 8.58 21.48 8.63
CA LEU A 142 7.76 20.40 9.19
C LEU A 142 8.56 19.10 9.32
N LEU A 143 9.27 18.70 8.27
CA LEU A 143 10.00 17.43 8.25
C LEU A 143 11.21 17.44 9.18
N ARG A 144 11.92 18.57 9.30
CA ARG A 144 13.07 18.73 10.21
C ARG A 144 12.70 18.60 11.68
N ALA A 145 11.44 18.83 12.04
CA ALA A 145 10.99 18.63 13.42
C ALA A 145 11.01 17.16 13.85
N ALA A 146 10.95 16.21 12.91
CA ALA A 146 10.88 14.77 13.21
C ALA A 146 11.98 13.94 12.55
N HIS A 147 12.71 14.51 11.57
CA HIS A 147 13.67 13.76 10.75
C HIS A 147 14.95 14.56 10.48
N GLU A 148 16.07 13.86 10.59
CA GLU A 148 17.39 14.36 10.16
C GLU A 148 17.58 14.18 8.66
N GLY A 149 18.57 14.87 8.08
CA GLY A 149 18.93 14.70 6.66
C GLY A 149 17.92 15.29 5.66
N VAL A 150 17.11 16.25 6.11
CA VAL A 150 16.14 16.97 5.26
C VAL A 150 16.81 18.19 4.60
N ALA A 151 16.81 18.21 3.28
CA ALA A 151 17.28 19.31 2.45
C ALA A 151 16.16 19.86 1.56
N HIS A 152 16.25 21.16 1.26
CA HIS A 152 15.40 21.80 0.26
C HIS A 152 15.94 21.48 -1.14
N ASP A 153 15.05 21.05 -2.03
CA ASP A 153 15.31 20.87 -3.46
C ASP A 153 14.02 21.22 -4.23
N PRO A 154 13.94 22.39 -4.89
CA PRO A 154 12.73 22.82 -5.60
C PRO A 154 12.34 21.88 -6.75
N ALA A 155 13.25 21.01 -7.20
CA ALA A 155 13.01 20.00 -8.21
C ALA A 155 12.84 18.59 -7.60
N SER A 156 12.57 18.46 -6.30
CA SER A 156 12.56 17.19 -5.58
C SER A 156 11.77 16.07 -6.29
N LEU A 157 10.56 16.37 -6.78
CA LEU A 157 9.73 15.39 -7.49
C LEU A 157 9.96 15.35 -9.01
N ALA A 158 10.67 16.32 -9.60
CA ALA A 158 10.83 16.44 -11.05
C ALA A 158 11.39 15.16 -11.71
N PRO A 159 12.39 14.45 -11.13
CA PRO A 159 12.94 13.22 -11.73
C PRO A 159 11.94 12.07 -11.90
N VAL A 160 10.82 12.09 -11.16
CA VAL A 160 9.81 11.02 -11.18
C VAL A 160 8.40 11.55 -11.42
N ALA A 161 8.27 12.79 -11.90
CA ALA A 161 6.98 13.45 -12.09
C ALA A 161 6.10 12.69 -13.10
N GLU A 162 6.68 12.21 -14.20
CA GLU A 162 5.98 11.41 -15.21
C GLU A 162 5.53 10.05 -14.66
N GLU A 163 6.40 9.36 -13.90
CA GLU A 163 6.04 8.10 -13.25
C GLU A 163 4.89 8.29 -12.26
N ILE A 164 4.91 9.36 -11.46
CA ILE A 164 3.86 9.70 -10.49
C ILE A 164 2.54 9.99 -11.22
N ALA A 165 2.58 10.80 -12.29
CA ALA A 165 1.39 11.11 -13.09
C ALA A 165 0.76 9.84 -13.67
N ALA A 166 1.59 8.92 -14.19
CA ALA A 166 1.13 7.64 -14.74
C ALA A 166 0.47 6.71 -13.71
N LEU A 167 0.66 6.92 -12.39
CA LEU A 167 -0.02 6.13 -11.36
C LEU A 167 -1.51 6.46 -11.24
N ALA A 168 -1.94 7.65 -11.67
CA ALA A 168 -3.34 8.04 -11.71
C ALA A 168 -4.11 7.36 -12.84
N GLU A 169 -3.40 6.94 -13.90
CA GLU A 169 -4.00 6.27 -15.03
C GLU A 169 -4.27 4.78 -14.73
N PRO A 170 -5.40 4.24 -15.21
CA PRO A 170 -5.70 2.81 -15.07
C PRO A 170 -4.77 1.94 -15.93
N VAL A 171 -4.32 2.47 -17.08
CA VAL A 171 -3.41 1.78 -17.99
C VAL A 171 -1.98 2.15 -17.67
N PHE A 172 -1.09 1.15 -17.62
CA PHE A 172 0.33 1.36 -17.38
C PHE A 172 1.20 0.53 -18.33
N PRO A 173 2.38 1.07 -18.70
CA PRO A 173 3.31 0.36 -19.58
C PRO A 173 3.97 -0.80 -18.84
N LEU A 174 4.20 -1.89 -19.57
CA LEU A 174 4.99 -3.04 -19.14
C LEU A 174 6.17 -3.24 -20.10
N PRO A 175 7.22 -3.98 -19.68
CA PRO A 175 8.33 -4.34 -20.56
C PRO A 175 7.87 -4.98 -21.87
N GLN A 176 8.70 -4.86 -22.92
CA GLN A 176 8.46 -5.46 -24.24
C GLN A 176 7.17 -4.99 -24.95
N GLY A 177 6.71 -3.77 -24.62
CA GLY A 177 5.54 -3.15 -25.24
C GLY A 177 4.20 -3.72 -24.78
N ALA A 178 4.20 -4.57 -23.75
CA ALA A 178 2.98 -5.00 -23.08
C ALA A 178 2.34 -3.84 -22.30
N ARG A 179 1.08 -4.00 -21.93
CA ARG A 179 0.35 -3.02 -21.11
C ARG A 179 -0.46 -3.76 -20.05
N GLY A 180 -0.58 -3.15 -18.88
CA GLY A 180 -1.49 -3.60 -17.84
C GLY A 180 -2.62 -2.58 -17.67
N THR A 181 -3.84 -3.06 -17.40
CA THR A 181 -5.00 -2.22 -17.09
C THR A 181 -5.53 -2.60 -15.71
N VAL A 182 -5.55 -1.64 -14.79
CA VAL A 182 -6.12 -1.80 -13.45
C VAL A 182 -7.62 -1.52 -13.50
N CYS A 183 -8.42 -2.49 -13.07
CA CYS A 183 -9.88 -2.44 -13.00
C CYS A 183 -10.35 -2.67 -11.56
N PRO A 184 -10.48 -1.62 -10.74
CA PRO A 184 -11.02 -1.73 -9.39
C PRO A 184 -12.51 -2.08 -9.42
N THR A 185 -12.95 -2.92 -8.48
CA THR A 185 -14.35 -3.22 -8.21
C THR A 185 -14.61 -3.10 -6.70
N PRO A 186 -15.86 -3.11 -6.23
CA PRO A 186 -16.14 -3.06 -4.79
C PRO A 186 -15.50 -4.19 -3.97
N ALA A 187 -15.30 -5.37 -4.57
CA ALA A 187 -14.84 -6.58 -3.85
C ALA A 187 -13.37 -6.93 -4.13
N LEU A 188 -12.88 -6.66 -5.34
CA LEU A 188 -11.55 -7.05 -5.80
C LEU A 188 -10.99 -6.06 -6.82
N THR A 189 -9.70 -6.16 -7.13
CA THR A 189 -9.08 -5.44 -8.25
C THR A 189 -8.63 -6.44 -9.31
N ALA A 190 -9.12 -6.30 -10.53
CA ALA A 190 -8.62 -7.06 -11.67
C ALA A 190 -7.48 -6.29 -12.36
N ILE A 191 -6.49 -7.02 -12.86
CA ILE A 191 -5.43 -6.49 -13.71
C ILE A 191 -5.41 -7.31 -14.99
N ASP A 192 -5.78 -6.67 -16.08
CA ASP A 192 -5.75 -7.27 -17.42
C ASP A 192 -4.40 -6.97 -18.07
N ILE A 193 -3.79 -7.97 -18.71
CA ILE A 193 -2.49 -7.85 -19.37
C ILE A 193 -2.66 -8.04 -20.86
N ASP A 194 -2.35 -6.99 -21.61
CA ASP A 194 -2.25 -7.03 -23.07
C ASP A 194 -0.80 -7.34 -23.48
N ALA A 195 -0.61 -8.33 -24.35
CA ALA A 195 0.67 -8.55 -25.00
C ALA A 195 0.95 -7.44 -26.03
N GLY A 196 2.19 -6.93 -26.04
CA GLY A 196 2.65 -6.00 -27.09
C GLY A 196 2.85 -6.70 -28.43
N ALA A 197 2.95 -5.91 -29.51
CA ALA A 197 3.14 -6.40 -30.89
C ALA A 197 4.40 -7.28 -31.09
N ALA A 198 5.33 -7.29 -30.13
CA ALA A 198 6.59 -8.05 -30.18
C ALA A 198 6.42 -9.57 -30.20
N THR A 199 5.23 -10.12 -29.94
CA THR A 199 4.97 -11.58 -30.03
C THR A 199 4.58 -12.06 -31.43
N ALA A 200 4.67 -11.20 -32.45
CA ALA A 200 4.28 -11.50 -33.84
C ALA A 200 5.35 -12.25 -34.66
N GLU A 201 6.53 -12.55 -34.11
CA GLU A 201 7.55 -13.32 -34.84
C GLU A 201 7.10 -14.77 -35.13
N ARG A 202 7.35 -15.25 -36.36
CA ARG A 202 7.03 -16.61 -36.80
C ARG A 202 7.92 -17.62 -36.04
N GLY A 203 7.40 -18.22 -34.97
CA GLY A 203 8.13 -19.21 -34.14
C GLY A 203 7.28 -19.82 -33.02
N ASP A 204 7.93 -20.36 -31.97
CA ASP A 204 7.28 -20.90 -30.76
C ASP A 204 6.55 -19.80 -29.97
N LYS A 205 5.31 -19.54 -30.37
CA LYS A 205 4.42 -18.55 -29.75
C LYS A 205 4.21 -18.80 -28.26
N HIS A 206 4.19 -20.07 -27.83
CA HIS A 206 3.93 -20.42 -26.43
C HIS A 206 5.13 -20.14 -25.53
N GLY A 207 6.33 -20.50 -25.98
CA GLY A 207 7.57 -20.14 -25.28
C GLY A 207 7.78 -18.63 -25.25
N ALA A 208 7.47 -17.92 -26.34
CA ALA A 208 7.54 -16.47 -26.39
C ALA A 208 6.60 -15.80 -25.38
N GLN A 209 5.33 -16.22 -25.31
CA GLN A 209 4.37 -15.68 -24.34
C GLN A 209 4.79 -15.94 -22.89
N LEU A 210 5.32 -17.13 -22.59
CA LEU A 210 5.82 -17.43 -21.24
C LEU A 210 7.00 -16.52 -20.87
N ARG A 211 7.94 -16.29 -21.79
CA ARG A 211 9.06 -15.37 -21.57
C ARG A 211 8.61 -13.93 -21.37
N LEU A 212 7.65 -13.46 -22.18
CA LEU A 212 7.04 -12.14 -22.02
C LEU A 212 6.39 -11.99 -20.65
N ASN A 213 5.52 -12.94 -20.26
CA ASN A 213 4.81 -12.88 -18.98
C ASN A 213 5.79 -12.92 -17.79
N ARG A 214 6.91 -13.65 -17.91
CA ARG A 214 7.99 -13.60 -16.89
C ARG A 214 8.65 -12.23 -16.81
N ALA A 215 8.92 -11.60 -17.95
CA ALA A 215 9.59 -10.31 -17.99
C ALA A 215 8.75 -9.17 -17.40
N ILE A 216 7.43 -9.24 -17.46
CA ILE A 216 6.53 -8.20 -16.92
C ILE A 216 6.28 -8.32 -15.41
N ILE A 217 6.46 -9.51 -14.81
CA ILE A 217 6.12 -9.78 -13.41
C ILE A 217 6.78 -8.79 -12.42
N PRO A 218 8.08 -8.44 -12.55
CA PRO A 218 8.71 -7.48 -11.65
C PRO A 218 8.02 -6.11 -11.68
N GLU A 219 7.64 -5.63 -12.87
CA GLU A 219 6.97 -4.35 -13.05
C GLU A 219 5.52 -4.42 -12.57
N LEU A 220 4.79 -5.49 -12.87
CA LEU A 220 3.45 -5.74 -12.33
C LEU A 220 3.43 -5.67 -10.79
N ALA A 221 4.37 -6.36 -10.12
CA ALA A 221 4.49 -6.33 -8.67
C ALA A 221 4.85 -4.92 -8.14
N ARG A 222 5.68 -4.17 -8.88
CA ARG A 222 5.99 -2.76 -8.57
C ARG A 222 4.72 -1.90 -8.67
N GLN A 223 3.92 -2.04 -9.72
CA GLN A 223 2.71 -1.25 -9.96
C GLN A 223 1.60 -1.55 -8.92
N ILE A 224 1.48 -2.81 -8.48
CA ILE A 224 0.62 -3.21 -7.34
C ILE A 224 1.02 -2.44 -6.08
N ARG A 225 2.32 -2.36 -5.78
CA ARG A 225 2.86 -1.66 -4.60
C ARG A 225 2.69 -0.14 -4.72
N LEU A 226 3.05 0.46 -5.86
CA LEU A 226 3.00 1.91 -6.08
C LEU A 226 1.58 2.49 -6.02
N ARG A 227 0.58 1.74 -6.51
CA ARG A 227 -0.84 2.12 -6.39
C ARG A 227 -1.45 1.70 -5.05
N ASN A 228 -0.68 1.04 -4.19
CA ASN A 228 -1.14 0.44 -2.95
C ASN A 228 -2.41 -0.42 -3.15
N LEU A 229 -2.46 -1.21 -4.23
CA LEU A 229 -3.58 -2.13 -4.47
C LEU A 229 -3.62 -3.16 -3.34
N ALA A 230 -4.79 -3.52 -2.85
CA ALA A 230 -4.93 -4.38 -1.68
C ALA A 230 -6.23 -5.18 -1.71
N GLY A 231 -6.34 -6.16 -0.81
CA GLY A 231 -7.44 -7.13 -0.80
C GLY A 231 -7.19 -8.25 -1.81
N ALA A 232 -8.26 -8.70 -2.46
CA ALA A 232 -8.18 -9.68 -3.54
C ALA A 232 -7.77 -8.98 -4.84
N ILE A 233 -6.69 -9.46 -5.45
CA ILE A 233 -6.18 -8.97 -6.72
C ILE A 233 -6.14 -10.17 -7.68
N LEU A 234 -6.77 -10.03 -8.84
CA LEU A 234 -6.78 -11.03 -9.90
C LEU A 234 -5.96 -10.52 -11.08
N VAL A 235 -5.03 -11.31 -11.58
CA VAL A 235 -4.23 -10.95 -12.77
C VAL A 235 -4.55 -11.90 -13.91
N ASP A 236 -4.99 -11.38 -15.05
CA ASP A 236 -5.19 -12.14 -16.28
C ASP A 236 -3.96 -12.01 -17.17
N PHE A 237 -3.22 -13.10 -17.36
CA PHE A 237 -2.03 -13.11 -18.21
C PHE A 237 -2.40 -13.46 -19.66
N ALA A 238 -2.00 -12.60 -20.61
CA ALA A 238 -2.22 -12.81 -22.03
C ALA A 238 -1.78 -14.19 -22.55
N GLY A 239 -2.62 -14.79 -23.39
CA GLY A 239 -2.24 -15.85 -24.34
C GLY A 239 -1.74 -17.17 -23.74
N MET A 240 -1.95 -17.42 -22.44
CA MET A 240 -1.42 -18.61 -21.79
C MET A 240 -2.36 -19.80 -21.86
N LYS A 241 -1.82 -20.95 -22.29
CA LYS A 241 -2.49 -22.25 -22.10
C LYS A 241 -2.65 -22.55 -20.60
N PRO A 242 -3.76 -23.17 -20.15
CA PRO A 242 -3.98 -23.48 -18.74
C PRO A 242 -2.80 -24.21 -18.06
N ALA A 243 -2.21 -25.20 -18.74
CA ALA A 243 -1.07 -25.97 -18.21
C ALA A 243 0.24 -25.17 -18.06
N ALA A 244 0.36 -23.99 -18.69
CA ALA A 244 1.55 -23.15 -18.61
C ALA A 244 1.45 -22.10 -17.49
N ARG A 245 0.25 -21.73 -17.04
CA ARG A 245 0.03 -20.67 -16.05
C ARG A 245 0.78 -20.93 -14.72
N PRO A 246 0.74 -22.14 -14.12
CA PRO A 246 1.47 -22.40 -12.87
C PRO A 246 2.98 -22.20 -12.96
N LYS A 247 3.58 -22.21 -14.17
CA LYS A 247 5.03 -22.01 -14.37
C LYS A 247 5.48 -20.58 -14.06
N LEU A 248 4.55 -19.63 -13.91
CA LEU A 248 4.81 -18.26 -13.48
C LEU A 248 4.80 -18.09 -11.95
N ALA A 249 4.25 -19.06 -11.20
CA ALA A 249 4.08 -18.93 -9.76
C ALA A 249 5.38 -18.63 -9.00
N PRO A 250 6.54 -19.28 -9.31
CA PRO A 250 7.80 -18.99 -8.61
C PRO A 250 8.27 -17.55 -8.85
N ASP A 251 8.18 -17.08 -10.09
CA ASP A 251 8.60 -15.73 -10.49
C ASP A 251 7.69 -14.67 -9.82
N LEU A 252 6.38 -14.91 -9.82
CA LEU A 252 5.39 -14.03 -9.20
C LEU A 252 5.55 -13.98 -7.68
N ALA A 253 5.73 -15.14 -7.02
CA ALA A 253 5.97 -15.20 -5.58
C ALA A 253 7.28 -14.47 -5.19
N ALA A 254 8.35 -14.64 -5.96
CA ALA A 254 9.62 -13.95 -5.73
C ALA A 254 9.51 -12.42 -5.88
N ALA A 255 8.76 -11.95 -6.88
CA ALA A 255 8.52 -10.52 -7.07
C ALA A 255 7.65 -9.93 -5.95
N LEU A 256 6.59 -10.64 -5.55
CA LEU A 256 5.69 -10.26 -4.45
C LEU A 256 6.39 -10.23 -3.08
N ALA A 257 7.39 -11.07 -2.86
CA ALA A 257 8.16 -11.11 -1.61
C ALA A 257 8.95 -9.82 -1.33
N ARG A 258 9.16 -8.96 -2.34
CA ARG A 258 9.80 -7.64 -2.17
C ARG A 258 8.86 -6.59 -1.59
N ASP A 259 7.55 -6.85 -1.54
CA ASP A 259 6.59 -5.93 -0.96
C ASP A 259 6.59 -6.04 0.58
N PRO A 260 6.76 -4.93 1.33
CA PRO A 260 6.76 -4.93 2.79
C PRO A 260 5.49 -5.52 3.41
N LEU A 261 4.35 -5.47 2.71
CA LEU A 261 3.08 -6.04 3.18
C LEU A 261 2.98 -7.56 3.00
N ARG A 262 3.99 -8.20 2.41
CA ARG A 262 4.07 -9.66 2.20
C ARG A 262 2.79 -10.25 1.59
N PRO A 263 2.37 -9.77 0.40
CA PRO A 263 1.24 -10.34 -0.32
C PRO A 263 1.46 -11.83 -0.61
N ARG A 264 0.37 -12.60 -0.58
CA ARG A 264 0.39 -14.04 -0.83
C ARG A 264 -0.20 -14.35 -2.21
N LEU A 265 0.54 -15.10 -3.02
CA LEU A 265 -0.02 -15.78 -4.18
C LEU A 265 -0.78 -17.01 -3.69
N LEU A 266 -2.10 -17.05 -3.93
CA LEU A 266 -2.96 -18.18 -3.57
C LEU A 266 -2.90 -19.30 -4.61
N GLY A 267 -2.54 -18.96 -5.85
CA GLY A 267 -2.42 -19.88 -6.96
C GLY A 267 -3.00 -19.31 -8.25
N PHE A 268 -3.40 -20.21 -9.14
CA PHE A 268 -4.14 -19.86 -10.35
C PHE A 268 -5.54 -20.45 -10.27
N SER A 269 -6.55 -19.63 -10.56
CA SER A 269 -7.95 -20.06 -10.59
C SER A 269 -8.21 -21.02 -11.75
N ALA A 270 -9.34 -21.74 -11.69
CA ALA A 270 -9.80 -22.58 -12.80
C ALA A 270 -10.04 -21.77 -14.09
N LEU A 271 -10.42 -20.49 -13.95
CA LEU A 271 -10.59 -19.57 -15.08
C LEU A 271 -9.24 -19.10 -15.65
N GLY A 272 -8.20 -19.08 -14.82
CA GLY A 272 -6.83 -18.77 -15.25
C GLY A 272 -6.18 -17.56 -14.63
N PHE A 273 -6.88 -16.88 -13.72
CA PHE A 273 -6.35 -15.69 -13.05
C PHE A 273 -5.32 -16.10 -12.01
N ALA A 274 -4.21 -15.35 -11.91
CA ALA A 274 -3.37 -15.42 -10.73
C ALA A 274 -4.10 -14.73 -9.58
N GLU A 275 -4.27 -15.42 -8.46
CA GLU A 275 -5.00 -14.93 -7.30
C GLU A 275 -4.03 -14.44 -6.23
N ILE A 276 -4.06 -13.15 -5.93
CA ILE A 276 -3.17 -12.51 -4.95
C ILE A 276 -4.02 -11.96 -3.81
N SER A 277 -3.59 -12.22 -2.58
CA SER A 277 -4.14 -11.62 -1.37
C SER A 277 -3.10 -10.68 -0.76
N ARG A 278 -3.32 -9.37 -0.86
CA ARG A 278 -2.44 -8.33 -0.30
C ARG A 278 -3.12 -7.66 0.91
N PRO A 279 -2.47 -7.58 2.09
CA PRO A 279 -3.07 -6.92 3.26
C PRO A 279 -3.51 -5.47 2.96
N ARG A 280 -4.73 -5.14 3.37
CA ARG A 280 -5.31 -3.78 3.25
C ARG A 280 -4.99 -3.01 4.52
N ILE A 281 -4.01 -2.12 4.47
CA ILE A 281 -3.63 -1.23 5.59
C ILE A 281 -4.11 0.19 5.34
N ARG A 282 -3.90 0.70 4.14
CA ARG A 282 -4.32 2.03 3.68
C ARG A 282 -5.16 1.92 2.40
N PRO A 283 -5.97 2.93 2.06
CA PRO A 283 -6.66 2.98 0.78
C PRO A 283 -5.69 2.93 -0.41
N PRO A 284 -6.09 2.30 -1.53
CA PRO A 284 -5.33 2.38 -2.77
C PRO A 284 -5.36 3.81 -3.33
N LEU A 285 -4.41 4.14 -4.20
CA LEU A 285 -4.20 5.50 -4.69
C LEU A 285 -5.44 6.11 -5.37
N HIS A 286 -6.21 5.30 -6.10
CA HIS A 286 -7.42 5.76 -6.79
C HIS A 286 -8.58 6.10 -5.84
N GLU A 287 -8.51 5.70 -4.57
CA GLU A 287 -9.46 6.10 -3.52
C GLU A 287 -8.97 7.29 -2.70
N LEU A 288 -7.72 7.73 -2.87
CA LEU A 288 -7.17 8.90 -2.19
C LEU A 288 -7.50 10.16 -2.98
N PRO A 289 -7.79 11.29 -2.30
CA PRO A 289 -7.96 12.56 -2.99
C PRO A 289 -6.70 12.91 -3.80
N PRO A 290 -6.86 13.63 -4.92
CA PRO A 290 -5.74 14.06 -5.75
C PRO A 290 -4.71 14.88 -4.98
#